data_AF-X6M640-F1
#
_entry.id   AF-X6M640-F1
#
_cell.length_a   1.000
_cell.length_b   1.000
_cell.length_c   1.000
_cell.angle_alpha   90.00
_cell.angle_beta   90.00
_cell.angle_gamma   90.00
#
_symmetry.space_group_name_H-M   'P 1'
#
loop_
_entity.id
_entity.type
_entity.pdbx_description
1 polymer ?
#
loop_
_entity_poly.entity_id
_entity_poly.type
_entity_poly.pdbx_seq_one_letter_code
_entity_poly.pdbx_strand_id
1 'polypeptide(L)'
;MREILTIEVGQSNIQLGNAIWEQYCADHVIDNAYKRKENAGKDDSFKVFFEETGIGQFVPRNLAVDLEANVIDDIKNGPFVAISHPESLVHAKEDVANNFVSGHLTIGKQIIYKVNDRLRKLVDNCDNVICFFIGHSAGGGTVSGLGALILERLAVGHRKKPKIGFFEIYSSPNLSACVVEPYNALLATHWLLDHTKKQLQITKPNVDNLNKLISKVISAMTASLRFSGEMNVELNEFQKNLVPFHSLHFMTTGMSPIIPKTDVSTAPNDVQKITNDCFKQANWF
;
A
#
# COMPACT_ATOMS: atom_id res chain seq x y z
N MET A 1 20.38 8.12 2.96
CA MET A 1 19.87 7.23 4.02
C MET A 1 19.31 6.00 3.30
N ARG A 2 18.32 5.26 3.79
CA ARG A 2 17.75 4.11 3.08
C ARG A 2 16.28 4.43 2.83
N GLU A 3 15.87 4.85 1.63
CA GLU A 3 14.50 5.35 1.42
C GLU A 3 13.63 4.40 0.58
N ILE A 4 12.33 4.39 0.87
CA ILE A 4 11.31 3.65 0.13
C ILE A 4 10.30 4.65 -0.42
N LEU A 5 9.93 4.48 -1.69
CA LEU A 5 8.91 5.28 -2.37
C LEU A 5 7.64 4.45 -2.53
N THR A 6 6.52 4.97 -2.03
CA THR A 6 5.20 4.34 -2.17
C THR A 6 4.43 4.98 -3.32
N ILE A 7 3.93 4.18 -4.25
CA ILE A 7 3.13 4.63 -5.39
C ILE A 7 1.75 4.00 -5.24
N GLU A 8 0.72 4.82 -5.14
CA GLU A 8 -0.66 4.41 -4.95
C GLU A 8 -1.44 4.74 -6.24
N VAL A 9 -2.04 3.73 -6.87
CA VAL A 9 -2.73 3.91 -8.14
C VAL A 9 -4.23 3.67 -7.95
N GLY A 10 -5.04 4.67 -8.30
CA GLY A 10 -6.50 4.66 -8.34
C GLY A 10 -7.21 4.52 -7.00
N GLN A 11 -8.54 4.62 -7.06
CA GLN A 11 -9.42 4.83 -5.91
C GLN A 11 -9.17 3.88 -4.74
N SER A 12 -9.19 2.56 -4.97
CA SER A 12 -9.09 1.55 -3.91
C SER A 12 -7.76 1.67 -3.14
N ASN A 13 -6.67 1.88 -3.86
CA ASN A 13 -5.33 1.87 -3.29
C ASN A 13 -4.98 3.22 -2.66
N ILE A 14 -5.56 4.31 -3.15
CA ILE A 14 -5.47 5.62 -2.51
C ILE A 14 -6.21 5.62 -1.16
N GLN A 15 -7.41 5.05 -1.11
CA GLN A 15 -8.16 4.90 0.15
C GLN A 15 -7.45 3.98 1.15
N LEU A 16 -6.89 2.87 0.66
CA LEU A 16 -6.08 1.98 1.48
C LEU A 16 -4.79 2.67 1.95
N GLY A 17 -4.11 3.38 1.04
CA GLY A 17 -2.92 4.18 1.30
C GLY A 17 -3.13 5.15 2.45
N ASN A 18 -4.24 5.88 2.43
CA ASN A 18 -4.62 6.79 3.51
C ASN A 18 -4.72 6.07 4.88
N ALA A 19 -5.36 4.89 4.93
CA ALA A 19 -5.46 4.09 6.15
C ALA A 19 -4.10 3.54 6.63
N ILE A 20 -3.16 3.26 5.71
CA ILE A 20 -1.80 2.85 6.03
C ILE A 20 -1.00 4.02 6.60
N TRP A 21 -1.08 5.19 5.97
CA TRP A 21 -0.39 6.39 6.46
C TRP A 21 -0.95 6.85 7.80
N GLU A 22 -2.25 6.74 8.05
CA GLU A 22 -2.86 6.95 9.37
C GLU A 22 -2.23 6.03 10.41
N GLN A 23 -2.09 4.74 10.09
CA GLN A 23 -1.47 3.77 10.99
C GLN A 23 0.02 4.06 11.21
N TYR A 24 0.78 4.45 10.18
CA TYR A 24 2.18 4.83 10.32
C TYR A 24 2.37 6.08 11.17
N CYS A 25 1.50 7.09 11.00
CA CYS A 25 1.54 8.28 11.84
C CYS A 25 1.26 7.93 13.31
N ALA A 26 0.30 7.04 13.56
CA ALA A 26 -0.01 6.55 14.90
C ALA A 26 1.16 5.76 15.52
N ASP A 27 1.78 4.86 14.75
CA ASP A 27 2.91 4.03 15.19
C ASP A 27 4.15 4.88 15.54
N HIS A 28 4.40 5.96 14.80
CA HIS A 28 5.56 6.84 15.00
C HIS A 28 5.27 8.06 15.89
N VAL A 29 4.07 8.15 16.47
CA VAL A 29 3.63 9.24 17.37
C VAL A 29 3.82 10.62 16.72
N ILE A 30 3.44 10.70 15.44
CA ILE A 30 3.41 11.94 14.67
C ILE A 30 2.05 12.60 14.94
N ASP A 31 2.06 13.84 15.45
CA ASP A 31 0.83 14.58 15.76
C ASP A 31 0.12 15.04 14.47
N ASN A 32 -1.12 15.53 14.58
CA ASN A 32 -1.88 16.11 13.45
C ASN A 32 -1.23 17.39 12.88
N ALA A 33 -0.26 17.98 13.59
CA ALA A 33 0.61 19.06 13.11
C ALA A 33 1.93 18.54 12.49
N TYR A 34 2.06 17.22 12.39
CA TYR A 34 3.13 16.47 11.74
C TYR A 34 4.53 16.70 12.30
N LYS A 35 4.56 17.11 13.57
CA LYS A 35 5.75 17.13 14.41
C LYS A 35 5.75 15.90 15.31
N ARG A 36 6.93 15.33 15.47
CA ARG A 36 7.15 14.25 16.42
C ARG A 36 6.98 14.80 17.85
N LYS A 37 6.22 14.12 18.69
CA LYS A 37 6.18 14.48 20.12
C LYS A 37 7.56 14.27 20.75
N GLU A 38 8.01 15.21 21.58
CA GLU A 38 9.39 15.32 22.11
C GLU A 38 9.89 14.09 22.89
N ASN A 39 9.02 13.14 23.25
CA ASN A 39 9.35 11.95 24.04
C ASN A 39 9.67 10.67 23.24
N ALA A 40 9.69 10.73 21.90
CA ALA A 40 10.00 9.57 21.08
C ALA A 40 11.51 9.50 20.81
N GLY A 41 12.18 8.45 21.34
CA GLY A 41 13.64 8.29 21.33
C GLY A 41 14.31 8.47 19.96
N LYS A 42 15.63 8.68 19.95
CA LYS A 42 16.46 8.99 18.75
C LYS A 42 16.59 7.85 17.72
N ASP A 43 15.52 7.14 17.42
CA ASP A 43 15.52 6.16 16.35
C ASP A 43 15.22 6.90 15.03
N ASP A 44 16.20 6.99 14.13
CA ASP A 44 16.08 7.61 12.80
C ASP A 44 15.46 6.65 11.76
N SER A 45 15.15 5.41 12.15
CA SER A 45 14.66 4.34 11.26
C SER A 45 13.35 4.67 10.53
N PHE A 46 12.53 5.59 11.06
CA PHE A 46 11.29 6.02 10.41
C PHE A 46 11.51 6.93 9.17
N LYS A 47 12.70 7.54 9.03
CA LYS A 47 13.06 8.37 7.86
C LYS A 47 13.14 7.58 6.55
N VAL A 48 13.03 6.25 6.62
CA VAL A 48 12.89 5.36 5.46
C VAL A 48 11.64 5.71 4.65
N PHE A 49 10.52 6.04 5.32
CA PHE A 49 9.24 6.37 4.68
C PHE A 49 8.90 7.86 4.73
N PHE A 50 9.50 8.62 5.64
CA PHE A 50 9.24 10.05 5.81
C PHE A 50 10.43 10.92 5.38
N GLU A 51 10.13 12.02 4.72
CA GLU A 51 11.02 13.13 4.43
C GLU A 51 10.91 14.19 5.53
N GLU A 52 12.04 14.68 6.02
CA GLU A 52 12.10 15.75 7.01
C GLU A 52 12.22 17.09 6.28
N THR A 53 11.19 17.92 6.40
CA THR A 53 11.24 19.30 5.89
C THR A 53 12.07 20.18 6.84
N GLY A 54 12.63 21.28 6.33
CA GLY A 54 13.44 22.21 7.14
C GLY A 54 12.71 22.87 8.33
N ILE A 55 11.39 22.69 8.45
CA ILE A 55 10.54 23.19 9.56
C ILE A 55 10.34 22.09 10.63
N GLY A 56 10.96 20.92 10.46
CA GLY A 56 10.81 19.75 11.34
C GLY A 56 9.46 19.05 11.19
N GLN A 57 8.80 19.19 10.03
CA GLN A 57 7.62 18.39 9.68
C GLN A 57 8.04 17.16 8.90
N PHE A 58 7.41 16.03 9.19
CA PHE A 58 7.64 14.75 8.51
C PHE A 58 6.56 14.50 7.46
N VAL A 59 6.99 14.40 6.20
CA VAL A 59 6.13 14.21 5.02
C VAL A 59 6.38 12.82 4.43
N PRO A 60 5.37 11.97 4.22
CA PRO A 60 5.51 10.65 3.63
C PRO A 60 5.97 10.75 2.18
N ARG A 61 6.84 9.83 1.81
CA ARG A 61 7.36 9.69 0.45
C ARG A 61 6.38 8.89 -0.40
N ASN A 62 5.26 9.52 -0.74
CA ASN A 62 4.19 8.91 -1.54
C ASN A 62 3.99 9.58 -2.90
N LEU A 63 3.38 8.85 -3.83
CA LEU A 63 2.88 9.33 -5.12
C LEU A 63 1.50 8.71 -5.35
N ALA A 64 0.45 9.53 -5.25
CA ALA A 64 -0.92 9.10 -5.51
C ALA A 64 -1.31 9.47 -6.94
N VAL A 65 -1.74 8.49 -7.72
CA VAL A 65 -2.10 8.66 -9.12
C VAL A 65 -3.50 8.12 -9.36
N ASP A 66 -4.41 8.97 -9.81
CA ASP A 66 -5.73 8.55 -10.26
C ASP A 66 -6.07 9.16 -11.61
N LEU A 67 -7.00 8.55 -12.33
CA LEU A 67 -7.58 9.13 -13.54
C LEU A 67 -8.83 9.97 -13.21
N GLU A 68 -9.40 9.78 -12.02
CA GLU A 68 -10.47 10.60 -11.48
C GLU A 68 -9.97 11.63 -10.46
N ALA A 69 -10.58 12.82 -10.45
CA ALA A 69 -10.23 13.87 -9.49
C ALA A 69 -10.88 13.67 -8.11
N ASN A 70 -12.02 12.97 -8.04
CA ASN A 70 -12.85 12.88 -6.84
C ASN A 70 -12.08 12.36 -5.61
N VAL A 71 -11.37 11.25 -5.78
CA VAL A 71 -10.62 10.60 -4.70
C VAL A 71 -9.47 11.47 -4.22
N ILE A 72 -8.83 12.18 -5.14
CA ILE A 72 -7.74 13.10 -4.82
C ILE A 72 -8.27 14.35 -4.13
N ASP A 73 -9.46 14.83 -4.49
CA ASP A 73 -10.12 15.93 -3.81
C ASP A 73 -10.60 15.54 -2.40
N ASP A 74 -11.00 14.28 -2.19
CA ASP A 74 -11.26 13.74 -0.85
C ASP A 74 -10.01 13.74 0.03
N ILE A 75 -8.83 13.40 -0.53
CA ILE A 75 -7.55 13.55 0.20
C ILE A 75 -7.29 15.01 0.54
N LYS A 76 -7.54 15.93 -0.41
CA LYS A 76 -7.35 17.39 -0.23
C LYS A 76 -8.33 18.04 0.75
N ASN A 77 -9.43 17.36 1.09
CA ASN A 77 -10.37 17.80 2.11
C ASN A 77 -10.28 16.98 3.40
N GLY A 78 -9.47 15.93 3.41
CA GLY A 78 -9.32 15.01 4.52
C GLY A 78 -8.48 15.56 5.68
N PRO A 79 -8.25 14.74 6.72
CA PRO A 79 -7.36 15.10 7.81
C PRO A 79 -5.87 15.15 7.40
N PHE A 80 -5.51 14.56 6.25
CA PHE A 80 -4.14 14.35 5.77
C PHE A 80 -3.66 15.39 4.72
N VAL A 81 -4.36 16.52 4.62
CA VAL A 81 -4.14 17.57 3.60
C VAL A 81 -2.80 18.26 3.75
N ALA A 82 -2.40 18.55 4.99
CA ALA A 82 -1.13 19.22 5.27
C ALA A 82 0.09 18.31 5.06
N ILE A 83 -0.14 17.00 4.89
CA ILE A 83 0.92 16.02 4.68
C ILE A 83 1.26 15.86 3.20
N SER A 84 0.25 15.84 2.33
CA SER A 84 0.45 15.47 0.94
C SER A 84 1.05 16.64 0.16
N HIS A 85 2.25 16.47 -0.39
CA HIS A 85 2.76 17.46 -1.32
C HIS A 85 1.79 17.59 -2.50
N PRO A 86 1.37 18.81 -2.89
CA PRO A 86 0.51 18.98 -4.06
C PRO A 86 1.12 18.36 -5.33
N GLU A 87 2.45 18.22 -5.36
CA GLU A 87 3.20 17.58 -6.44
C GLU A 87 3.13 16.05 -6.43
N SER A 88 2.81 15.41 -5.30
CA SER A 88 2.65 13.96 -5.19
C SER A 88 1.26 13.48 -5.58
N LEU A 89 0.32 14.38 -5.84
CA LEU A 89 -1.05 14.07 -6.25
C LEU A 89 -1.22 14.31 -7.76
N VAL A 90 -1.37 13.24 -8.53
CA VAL A 90 -1.56 13.29 -9.99
C VAL A 90 -2.95 12.78 -10.33
N HIS A 91 -3.78 13.65 -10.93
CA HIS A 91 -5.11 13.27 -11.44
C HIS A 91 -5.20 13.48 -12.96
N ALA A 92 -6.03 12.69 -13.63
CA ALA A 92 -6.54 13.02 -14.95
C ALA A 92 -7.96 13.62 -14.88
N LYS A 93 -8.54 13.92 -16.04
CA LYS A 93 -9.91 14.45 -16.17
C LYS A 93 -10.88 13.42 -16.77
N GLU A 94 -10.38 12.27 -17.20
CA GLU A 94 -11.12 11.27 -17.97
C GLU A 94 -11.11 9.95 -17.23
N ASP A 95 -12.31 9.41 -16.98
CA ASP A 95 -12.48 8.08 -16.40
C ASP A 95 -12.35 6.99 -17.49
N VAL A 96 -11.90 5.83 -17.05
CA VAL A 96 -11.63 4.63 -17.83
C VAL A 96 -12.83 3.65 -17.79
N ALA A 97 -13.87 3.93 -17.00
CA ALA A 97 -15.08 3.12 -16.90
C ALA A 97 -14.78 1.62 -16.67
N ASN A 98 -13.81 1.34 -15.80
CA ASN A 98 -13.34 0.00 -15.45
C ASN A 98 -12.78 -0.85 -16.61
N ASN A 99 -12.29 -0.23 -17.69
CA ASN A 99 -11.66 -0.92 -18.81
C ASN A 99 -10.12 -0.91 -18.76
N PHE A 100 -9.50 -2.08 -18.57
CA PHE A 100 -8.03 -2.23 -18.58
C PHE A 100 -7.36 -1.59 -19.81
N VAL A 101 -7.90 -1.80 -21.00
CA VAL A 101 -7.27 -1.36 -22.27
C VAL A 101 -7.21 0.17 -22.34
N SER A 102 -8.29 0.82 -21.92
CA SER A 102 -8.34 2.29 -21.88
C SER A 102 -7.36 2.85 -20.84
N GLY A 103 -7.22 2.16 -19.70
CA GLY A 103 -6.28 2.52 -18.65
C GLY A 103 -4.82 2.31 -19.06
N HIS A 104 -4.53 1.31 -19.88
CA HIS A 104 -3.16 0.97 -20.28
C HIS A 104 -2.69 1.67 -21.57
N LEU A 105 -3.53 1.69 -22.62
CA LEU A 105 -3.11 2.08 -23.97
C LEU A 105 -3.54 3.49 -24.38
N THR A 106 -4.66 4.02 -23.87
CA THR A 106 -5.18 5.32 -24.31
C THR A 106 -4.90 6.40 -23.26
N ILE A 107 -5.72 6.47 -22.21
CA ILE A 107 -5.69 7.52 -21.19
C ILE A 107 -4.41 7.40 -20.35
N GLY A 108 -4.01 6.17 -20.01
CA GLY A 108 -2.78 5.91 -19.25
C GLY A 108 -1.51 6.44 -19.91
N LYS A 109 -1.40 6.32 -21.25
CA LYS A 109 -0.23 6.83 -21.98
C LYS A 109 -0.14 8.35 -21.99
N GLN A 110 -1.25 9.06 -21.79
CA GLN A 110 -1.24 10.51 -21.70
C GLN A 110 -0.75 10.97 -20.32
N ILE A 111 -1.19 10.30 -19.24
CA ILE A 111 -0.82 10.68 -17.86
C ILE A 111 0.59 10.21 -17.46
N ILE A 112 1.09 9.12 -18.05
CA ILE A 112 2.36 8.49 -17.63
C ILE A 112 3.56 9.44 -17.69
N TYR A 113 3.58 10.42 -18.62
CA TYR A 113 4.65 11.42 -18.70
C TYR A 113 4.69 12.30 -17.45
N LYS A 114 3.52 12.71 -16.94
CA LYS A 114 3.42 13.48 -15.69
C LYS A 114 3.84 12.63 -14.50
N VAL A 115 3.38 11.37 -14.45
CA VAL A 115 3.75 10.43 -13.38
C VAL A 115 5.26 10.22 -13.32
N ASN A 116 5.90 10.00 -14.48
CA ASN A 116 7.36 9.84 -14.55
C ASN A 116 8.13 11.09 -14.13
N ASP A 117 7.65 12.29 -14.49
CA ASP A 117 8.30 13.54 -14.08
C ASP A 117 8.22 13.73 -12.55
N ARG A 118 7.05 13.46 -11.96
CA ARG A 118 6.89 13.51 -10.49
C ARG A 118 7.71 12.44 -9.77
N LEU A 119 7.70 11.22 -10.28
CA LEU A 119 8.50 10.14 -9.73
C LEU A 119 9.99 10.46 -9.79
N ARG A 120 10.46 11.05 -10.88
CA ARG A 120 11.85 11.49 -11.02
C ARG A 120 12.23 12.52 -9.95
N LYS A 121 11.39 13.54 -9.72
CA LYS A 121 11.61 14.53 -8.66
C LYS A 121 11.68 13.89 -7.26
N LEU A 122 10.79 12.94 -6.98
CA LEU A 122 10.80 12.21 -5.70
C LEU A 122 12.07 11.36 -5.54
N VAL A 123 12.53 10.72 -6.62
CA VAL A 123 13.79 9.96 -6.61
C VAL A 123 15.00 10.88 -6.45
N ASP A 124 15.01 12.05 -7.10
CA ASP A 124 16.10 13.03 -7.00
C ASP A 124 16.17 13.65 -5.59
N ASN A 125 15.05 13.72 -4.86
CA ASN A 125 15.00 14.14 -3.46
C ASN A 125 15.45 13.04 -2.46
N CYS A 126 15.72 11.81 -2.93
CA CYS A 126 16.17 10.71 -2.08
C CYS A 126 17.67 10.45 -2.31
N ASP A 127 18.44 10.27 -1.23
CA ASP A 127 19.86 9.92 -1.35
C ASP A 127 20.05 8.54 -2.00
N ASN A 128 19.25 7.55 -1.58
CA ASN A 128 19.34 6.17 -2.03
C ASN A 128 18.01 5.40 -1.88
N VAL A 129 17.16 5.51 -2.90
CA VAL A 129 15.94 4.68 -2.97
C VAL A 129 16.32 3.20 -3.06
N ILE A 130 15.88 2.40 -2.09
CA ILE A 130 16.10 0.95 -2.07
C ILE A 130 15.04 0.23 -2.90
N CYS A 131 13.78 0.65 -2.76
CA CYS A 131 12.64 -0.07 -3.31
C CYS A 131 11.49 0.87 -3.66
N PHE A 132 10.70 0.45 -4.65
CA PHE A 132 9.41 1.03 -4.96
C PHE A 132 8.31 0.08 -4.47
N PHE A 133 7.45 0.59 -3.60
CA PHE A 133 6.23 -0.08 -3.19
C PHE A 133 5.11 0.38 -4.10
N ILE A 134 4.47 -0.53 -4.80
CA ILE A 134 3.41 -0.18 -5.75
C ILE A 134 2.11 -0.80 -5.30
N GLY A 135 1.12 0.06 -5.09
CA GLY A 135 -0.25 -0.34 -4.87
C GLY A 135 -1.05 -0.22 -6.14
N HIS A 136 -1.41 -1.38 -6.67
CA HIS A 136 -2.38 -1.54 -7.73
C HIS A 136 -3.32 -2.70 -7.37
N SER A 137 -4.45 -2.84 -8.04
CA SER A 137 -5.52 -3.79 -7.80
C SER A 137 -5.88 -4.40 -9.14
N ALA A 138 -6.24 -5.67 -9.10
CA ALA A 138 -6.60 -6.46 -10.25
C ALA A 138 -8.02 -6.13 -10.79
N GLY A 139 -8.88 -5.49 -9.99
CA GLY A 139 -10.29 -5.28 -10.33
C GLY A 139 -10.59 -4.04 -11.18
N GLY A 140 -9.97 -2.90 -10.87
CA GLY A 140 -10.28 -1.61 -11.49
C GLY A 140 -9.57 -1.38 -12.82
N GLY A 141 -10.24 -0.76 -13.80
CA GLY A 141 -9.63 -0.47 -15.12
C GLY A 141 -8.48 0.54 -15.07
N THR A 142 -8.65 1.60 -14.27
CA THR A 142 -7.59 2.56 -13.96
C THR A 142 -6.45 1.87 -13.23
N VAL A 143 -6.77 1.15 -12.17
CA VAL A 143 -5.76 0.60 -11.26
C VAL A 143 -4.92 -0.48 -11.96
N SER A 144 -5.56 -1.43 -12.64
CA SER A 144 -4.86 -2.52 -13.34
C SER A 144 -4.12 -2.03 -14.59
N GLY A 145 -4.78 -1.20 -15.42
CA GLY A 145 -4.20 -0.72 -16.68
C GLY A 145 -3.05 0.26 -16.49
N LEU A 146 -3.27 1.29 -15.66
CA LEU A 146 -2.25 2.29 -15.34
C LEU A 146 -1.15 1.71 -14.43
N GLY A 147 -1.52 0.85 -13.47
CA GLY A 147 -0.57 0.14 -12.61
C GLY A 147 0.42 -0.69 -13.40
N ALA A 148 -0.07 -1.49 -14.36
CA ALA A 148 0.78 -2.26 -15.28
C ALA A 148 1.72 -1.36 -16.10
N LEU A 149 1.22 -0.24 -16.63
CA LEU A 149 2.03 0.71 -17.40
C LEU A 149 3.14 1.34 -16.55
N ILE A 150 2.84 1.71 -15.30
CA ILE A 150 3.81 2.25 -14.36
C ILE A 150 4.88 1.20 -14.02
N LEU A 151 4.47 -0.04 -13.78
CA LEU A 151 5.38 -1.17 -13.51
C LEU A 151 6.36 -1.42 -14.66
N GLU A 152 5.88 -1.41 -15.90
CA GLU A 152 6.70 -1.53 -17.11
C GLU A 152 7.70 -0.37 -17.23
N ARG A 153 7.25 0.86 -17.04
CA ARG A 153 8.13 2.04 -17.12
C ARG A 153 9.20 2.04 -16.04
N LEU A 154 8.85 1.64 -14.83
CA LEU A 154 9.82 1.45 -13.76
C LEU A 154 10.78 0.29 -14.04
N ALA A 155 10.35 -0.73 -14.81
CA ALA A 155 11.23 -1.83 -15.22
C ALA A 155 12.30 -1.34 -16.18
N VAL A 156 11.93 -0.42 -17.06
CA VAL A 156 12.87 0.20 -17.99
C VAL A 156 13.79 1.18 -17.27
N GLY A 157 13.23 2.07 -16.43
CA GLY A 157 13.97 3.16 -15.77
C GLY A 157 14.85 2.73 -14.59
N HIS A 158 14.41 1.74 -13.80
CA HIS A 158 15.06 1.37 -12.54
C HIS A 158 15.29 -0.15 -12.41
N ARG A 159 15.96 -0.76 -13.39
CA ARG A 159 16.22 -2.22 -13.48
C ARG A 159 16.87 -2.86 -12.24
N LYS A 160 17.70 -2.10 -11.50
CA LYS A 160 18.50 -2.62 -10.37
C LYS A 160 17.77 -2.55 -9.03
N LYS A 161 16.60 -1.88 -8.95
CA LYS A 161 15.89 -1.69 -7.68
C LYS A 161 14.74 -2.69 -7.59
N PRO A 162 14.61 -3.45 -6.50
CA PRO A 162 13.47 -4.34 -6.30
C PRO A 162 12.19 -3.52 -6.34
N LYS A 163 11.17 -4.06 -7.01
CA LYS A 163 9.82 -3.52 -7.01
C LYS A 163 8.93 -4.54 -6.35
N ILE A 164 8.25 -4.14 -5.29
CA ILE A 164 7.41 -5.05 -4.55
C ILE A 164 5.99 -4.52 -4.61
N GLY A 165 5.10 -5.32 -5.19
CA GLY A 165 3.66 -5.09 -5.15
C GLY A 165 3.12 -5.62 -3.83
N PHE A 166 3.15 -4.80 -2.76
CA PHE A 166 2.60 -5.19 -1.47
C PHE A 166 1.08 -5.00 -1.38
N PHE A 167 0.48 -4.18 -2.25
CA PHE A 167 -0.92 -3.78 -2.13
C PHE A 167 -1.80 -4.30 -3.27
N GLU A 168 -1.55 -5.53 -3.72
CA GLU A 168 -2.44 -6.18 -4.69
C GLU A 168 -3.75 -6.58 -4.04
N ILE A 169 -4.75 -5.71 -4.20
CA ILE A 169 -6.11 -5.99 -3.76
C ILE A 169 -6.76 -6.87 -4.83
N TYR A 170 -7.06 -8.11 -4.45
CA TYR A 170 -7.85 -9.03 -5.25
C TYR A 170 -9.34 -8.84 -5.02
N SER A 171 -10.11 -8.78 -6.10
CA SER A 171 -11.55 -8.58 -6.04
C SER A 171 -12.27 -9.82 -5.52
N SER A 172 -13.29 -9.61 -4.69
CA SER A 172 -14.27 -10.63 -4.32
C SER A 172 -15.64 -10.28 -4.90
N PRO A 173 -16.38 -11.26 -5.49
CA PRO A 173 -17.68 -11.01 -6.10
C PRO A 173 -18.77 -10.53 -5.12
N ASN A 174 -18.49 -10.52 -3.81
CA ASN A 174 -19.43 -10.06 -2.79
C ASN A 174 -19.27 -8.59 -2.44
N LEU A 175 -18.12 -8.00 -2.76
CA LEU A 175 -17.80 -6.61 -2.44
C LEU A 175 -17.88 -5.70 -3.65
N SER A 176 -17.71 -6.26 -4.86
CA SER A 176 -17.75 -5.46 -6.09
C SER A 176 -19.06 -5.59 -6.86
N ALA A 177 -19.45 -4.48 -7.47
CA ALA A 177 -20.56 -4.38 -8.42
C ALA A 177 -20.12 -4.52 -9.89
N CYS A 178 -18.82 -4.65 -10.17
CA CYS A 178 -18.30 -4.65 -11.54
C CYS A 178 -18.20 -6.07 -12.12
N VAL A 179 -18.98 -6.34 -13.16
CA VAL A 179 -19.05 -7.66 -13.83
C VAL A 179 -17.77 -7.99 -14.61
N VAL A 180 -16.99 -6.98 -14.99
CA VAL A 180 -15.74 -7.12 -15.77
C VAL A 180 -14.50 -7.33 -14.90
N GLU A 181 -14.64 -7.38 -13.58
CA GLU A 181 -13.49 -7.58 -12.70
C GLU A 181 -12.77 -8.91 -12.87
N PRO A 182 -13.43 -10.05 -13.07
CA PRO A 182 -12.72 -11.30 -13.36
C PRO A 182 -11.90 -11.20 -14.65
N TYR A 183 -12.34 -10.38 -15.61
CA TYR A 183 -11.61 -10.13 -16.85
C TYR A 183 -10.37 -9.26 -16.60
N ASN A 184 -10.53 -8.14 -15.87
CA ASN A 184 -9.41 -7.29 -15.46
C ASN A 184 -8.41 -8.07 -14.58
N ALA A 185 -8.93 -8.91 -13.68
CA ALA A 185 -8.12 -9.74 -12.79
C ALA A 185 -7.44 -10.88 -13.54
N LEU A 186 -8.06 -11.48 -14.57
CA LEU A 186 -7.39 -12.47 -15.41
C LEU A 186 -6.29 -11.83 -16.27
N LEU A 187 -6.52 -10.62 -16.78
CA LEU A 187 -5.51 -9.86 -17.54
C LEU A 187 -4.36 -9.36 -16.64
N ALA A 188 -4.67 -8.97 -15.40
CA ALA A 188 -3.69 -8.51 -14.42
C ALA A 188 -2.98 -9.68 -13.71
N THR A 189 -3.66 -10.80 -13.53
CA THR A 189 -3.21 -11.99 -12.81
C THR A 189 -3.68 -13.25 -13.53
N HIS A 190 -2.85 -13.71 -14.46
CA HIS A 190 -2.97 -15.07 -14.95
C HIS A 190 -2.54 -16.03 -13.81
N TRP A 191 -3.55 -16.64 -13.18
CA TRP A 191 -3.57 -17.62 -12.07
C TRP A 191 -3.48 -17.04 -10.65
N LEU A 192 -4.62 -16.98 -9.95
CA LEU A 192 -4.82 -17.50 -8.58
C LEU A 192 -6.27 -17.24 -8.13
N LEU A 193 -6.93 -18.28 -7.61
CA LEU A 193 -8.37 -18.33 -7.31
C LEU A 193 -8.62 -18.63 -5.82
N ASP A 194 -9.57 -17.88 -5.27
CA ASP A 194 -10.50 -18.14 -4.18
C ASP A 194 -10.02 -18.43 -2.74
N HIS A 195 -10.91 -18.05 -1.80
CA HIS A 195 -11.06 -18.43 -0.38
C HIS A 195 -10.58 -17.46 0.72
N THR A 196 -11.40 -16.46 1.10
CA THR A 196 -11.45 -15.94 2.49
C THR A 196 -12.85 -15.42 2.84
N LYS A 197 -13.61 -16.14 3.69
CA LYS A 197 -14.87 -15.66 4.28
C LYS A 197 -15.01 -16.18 5.71
N LYS A 198 -15.25 -15.23 6.63
CA LYS A 198 -15.75 -15.38 8.01
C LYS A 198 -14.67 -15.32 9.09
N GLN A 199 -14.49 -14.15 9.71
CA GLN A 199 -14.16 -14.07 11.15
C GLN A 199 -14.35 -12.72 11.84
N LEU A 200 -14.89 -11.69 11.16
CA LEU A 200 -15.29 -10.45 11.83
C LEU A 200 -16.79 -10.50 12.11
N GLN A 201 -17.20 -10.44 13.38
CA GLN A 201 -18.60 -10.35 13.82
C GLN A 201 -19.23 -8.98 13.47
N ILE A 202 -19.05 -8.54 12.23
CA ILE A 202 -19.60 -7.30 11.70
C ILE A 202 -20.76 -7.70 10.78
N THR A 203 -21.96 -7.25 11.12
CA THR A 203 -23.21 -7.55 10.39
C THR A 203 -23.17 -7.10 8.93
N LYS A 204 -22.40 -6.06 8.60
CA LYS A 204 -22.00 -5.65 7.24
C LYS A 204 -20.58 -5.07 7.25
N PRO A 205 -19.57 -5.76 6.69
CA PRO A 205 -18.22 -5.18 6.59
C PRO A 205 -18.25 -3.96 5.65
N ASN A 206 -17.80 -2.81 6.15
CA ASN A 206 -17.57 -1.63 5.32
C ASN A 206 -16.13 -1.65 4.77
N VAL A 207 -15.90 -0.99 3.64
CA VAL A 207 -14.57 -0.85 3.01
C VAL A 207 -13.55 -0.26 3.99
N ASP A 208 -13.97 0.69 4.82
CA ASP A 208 -13.11 1.28 5.86
C ASP A 208 -12.62 0.27 6.91
N ASN A 209 -13.45 -0.71 7.26
CA ASN A 209 -13.07 -1.75 8.23
C ASN A 209 -12.07 -2.74 7.61
N LEU A 210 -12.23 -3.03 6.31
CA LEU A 210 -11.28 -3.85 5.56
C LEU A 210 -9.95 -3.11 5.40
N ASN A 211 -9.98 -1.84 5.01
CA ASN A 211 -8.79 -1.02 4.86
C ASN A 211 -8.01 -0.90 6.18
N LYS A 212 -8.70 -0.80 7.32
CA LYS A 212 -8.06 -0.80 8.66
C LYS A 212 -7.46 -2.14 9.06
N LEU A 213 -7.99 -3.25 8.55
CA LEU A 213 -7.42 -4.57 8.79
C LEU A 213 -6.17 -4.77 7.92
N ILE A 214 -6.29 -4.46 6.63
CA ILE A 214 -5.20 -4.54 5.66
C ILE A 214 -4.06 -3.60 6.07
N SER A 215 -4.35 -2.38 6.53
CA SER A 215 -3.33 -1.45 7.02
C SER A 215 -2.54 -2.00 8.21
N LYS A 216 -3.18 -2.75 9.12
CA LYS A 216 -2.50 -3.43 10.22
C LYS A 216 -1.60 -4.57 9.75
N VAL A 217 -2.06 -5.38 8.80
CA VAL A 217 -1.26 -6.46 8.21
C VAL A 217 0.00 -5.88 7.56
N ILE A 218 -0.17 -4.84 6.75
CA ILE A 218 0.94 -4.15 6.08
C ILE A 218 1.87 -3.51 7.10
N SER A 219 1.32 -2.86 8.13
CA SER A 219 2.12 -2.26 9.21
C SER A 219 2.99 -3.30 9.93
N ALA A 220 2.47 -4.50 10.16
CA ALA A 220 3.23 -5.61 10.72
C ALA A 220 4.32 -6.12 9.76
N MET A 221 4.03 -6.23 8.46
CA MET A 221 5.02 -6.65 7.45
C MET A 221 6.16 -5.63 7.28
N THR A 222 5.85 -4.34 7.35
CA THR A 222 6.84 -3.26 7.20
C THR A 222 7.51 -2.85 8.51
N ALA A 223 7.12 -3.46 9.64
CA ALA A 223 7.66 -3.12 10.95
C ALA A 223 9.19 -3.28 11.01
N SER A 224 9.74 -4.32 10.38
CA SER A 224 11.20 -4.57 10.32
C SER A 224 11.97 -3.51 9.54
N LEU A 225 11.30 -2.73 8.69
CA LEU A 225 11.91 -1.63 7.92
C LEU A 225 11.77 -0.29 8.66
N ARG A 226 10.82 -0.17 9.59
CA ARG A 226 10.46 1.08 10.27
C ARG A 226 11.06 1.21 11.66
N PHE A 227 11.25 0.09 12.35
CA PHE A 227 11.78 0.04 13.71
C PHE A 227 13.13 -0.68 13.72
N SER A 228 14.10 -0.12 14.45
CA SER A 228 15.36 -0.83 14.66
C SER A 228 15.13 -2.05 15.55
N GLY A 229 15.34 -3.24 15.00
CA GLY A 229 15.23 -4.51 15.73
C GLY A 229 16.53 -5.33 15.67
N GLU A 230 16.60 -6.41 16.43
CA GLU A 230 17.73 -7.36 16.34
C GLU A 230 17.71 -8.13 15.01
N MET A 231 16.51 -8.32 14.43
CA MET A 231 16.32 -8.86 13.08
C MET A 231 16.00 -7.73 12.10
N ASN A 232 17.02 -6.98 11.68
CA ASN A 232 16.87 -6.02 10.59
C ASN A 232 16.93 -6.76 9.25
N VAL A 233 15.81 -7.36 8.85
CA VAL A 233 15.72 -8.07 7.56
C VAL A 233 15.70 -7.05 6.43
N GLU A 234 16.72 -7.10 5.57
CA GLU A 234 16.74 -6.28 4.36
C GLU A 234 15.70 -6.78 3.34
N LEU A 235 15.17 -5.90 2.49
CA LEU A 235 14.25 -6.29 1.42
C LEU A 235 14.83 -7.39 0.48
N ASN A 236 16.15 -7.40 0.31
CA ASN A 236 16.82 -8.46 -0.45
C ASN A 236 16.82 -9.82 0.27
N GLU A 237 16.83 -9.83 1.61
CA GLU A 237 16.67 -11.06 2.39
C GLU A 237 15.23 -11.56 2.35
N PHE A 238 14.23 -10.66 2.37
CA PHE A 238 12.84 -11.05 2.15
C PHE A 238 12.68 -11.83 0.85
N GLN A 239 13.24 -11.31 -0.26
CA GLN A 239 13.17 -11.99 -1.54
C GLN A 239 13.90 -13.33 -1.53
N LYS A 240 15.10 -13.40 -0.94
CA LYS A 240 15.88 -14.66 -0.88
C LYS A 240 15.21 -15.74 -0.01
N ASN A 241 14.54 -15.34 1.06
CA ASN A 241 13.96 -16.27 2.03
C ASN A 241 12.56 -16.76 1.63
N LEU A 242 11.77 -15.90 0.98
CA LEU A 242 10.36 -16.20 0.68
C LEU A 242 10.13 -16.59 -0.79
N VAL A 243 11.04 -16.26 -1.70
CA VAL A 243 10.85 -16.50 -3.15
C VAL A 243 11.87 -17.54 -3.64
N PRO A 244 11.52 -18.84 -3.64
CA PRO A 244 12.41 -19.89 -4.15
C PRO A 244 12.58 -19.84 -5.67
N PHE A 245 11.56 -19.38 -6.40
CA PHE A 245 11.58 -19.23 -7.85
C PHE A 245 11.06 -17.86 -8.24
N HIS A 246 11.70 -17.20 -9.20
CA HIS A 246 11.34 -15.84 -9.63
C HIS A 246 9.87 -15.69 -10.07
N SER A 247 9.28 -16.75 -10.63
CA SER A 247 7.87 -16.77 -11.06
C SER A 247 6.86 -17.04 -9.94
N LEU A 248 7.30 -17.53 -8.77
CA LEU A 248 6.45 -17.84 -7.62
C LEU A 248 6.74 -16.87 -6.47
N HIS A 249 6.37 -15.61 -6.67
CA HIS A 249 6.62 -14.52 -5.71
C HIS A 249 5.34 -14.02 -5.01
N PHE A 250 4.21 -14.72 -5.19
CA PHE A 250 2.96 -14.41 -4.51
C PHE A 250 2.98 -15.00 -3.10
N MET A 251 2.80 -14.14 -2.10
CA MET A 251 2.82 -14.52 -0.69
C MET A 251 1.43 -14.36 -0.09
N THR A 252 0.96 -15.40 0.59
CA THR A 252 -0.24 -15.32 1.43
C THR A 252 0.16 -14.82 2.81
N THR A 253 -0.61 -13.90 3.37
CA THR A 253 -0.30 -13.33 4.70
C THR A 253 -1.29 -13.84 5.73
N GLY A 254 -0.81 -14.18 6.92
CA GLY A 254 -1.67 -14.59 8.03
C GLY A 254 -1.47 -13.65 9.20
N MET A 255 -2.56 -13.16 9.80
CA MET A 255 -2.48 -12.31 10.99
C MET A 255 -3.29 -12.89 12.13
N SER A 256 -2.67 -12.94 13.31
CA SER A 256 -3.31 -13.27 14.58
C SER A 256 -2.69 -12.42 15.69
N PRO A 257 -3.46 -11.97 16.69
CA PRO A 257 -4.90 -12.18 16.87
C PRO A 257 -5.76 -11.09 16.22
N ILE A 258 -6.90 -11.49 15.63
CA ILE A 258 -7.91 -10.56 15.11
C ILE A 258 -9.04 -10.48 16.12
N ILE A 259 -9.04 -9.41 16.92
CA ILE A 259 -9.99 -9.23 18.02
C ILE A 259 -10.82 -7.96 17.81
N PRO A 260 -12.15 -8.01 18.04
CA PRO A 260 -12.99 -6.81 18.04
C PRO A 260 -12.54 -5.80 19.10
N LYS A 261 -12.77 -4.51 18.87
CA LYS A 261 -12.41 -3.45 19.83
C LYS A 261 -13.06 -3.60 21.21
N THR A 262 -14.15 -4.36 21.31
CA THR A 262 -14.88 -4.63 22.57
C THR A 262 -14.18 -5.63 23.48
N ASP A 263 -13.38 -6.53 22.92
CA ASP A 263 -12.88 -7.71 23.63
C ASP A 263 -11.37 -7.63 23.94
N VAL A 264 -10.78 -6.45 23.75
CA VAL A 264 -9.33 -6.21 23.89
C VAL A 264 -8.82 -6.55 25.30
N SER A 265 -9.64 -6.36 26.34
CA SER A 265 -9.30 -6.67 27.73
C SER A 265 -9.37 -8.16 28.07
N THR A 266 -10.08 -8.96 27.28
CA THR A 266 -10.34 -10.39 27.54
C THR A 266 -9.45 -11.31 26.71
N ALA A 267 -8.56 -10.75 25.90
CA ALA A 267 -7.73 -11.47 24.95
C ALA A 267 -6.63 -12.29 25.66
N PRO A 268 -6.57 -13.61 25.48
CA PRO A 268 -5.47 -14.41 26.00
C PRO A 268 -4.19 -14.16 25.18
N ASN A 269 -3.20 -13.52 25.81
CA ASN A 269 -1.88 -13.21 25.24
C ASN A 269 -0.91 -14.40 25.24
N ASP A 270 -1.40 -15.61 24.98
CA ASP A 270 -0.56 -16.80 24.93
C ASP A 270 0.11 -16.92 23.55
N VAL A 271 1.44 -16.93 23.54
CA VAL A 271 2.27 -17.04 22.33
C VAL A 271 1.95 -18.32 21.56
N GLN A 272 1.71 -19.43 22.26
CA GLN A 272 1.39 -20.70 21.60
C GLN A 272 0.06 -20.63 20.86
N LYS A 273 -0.94 -20.00 21.47
CA LYS A 273 -2.27 -19.83 20.87
C LYS A 273 -2.21 -18.92 19.65
N ILE A 274 -1.52 -17.78 19.74
CA ILE A 274 -1.34 -16.85 18.61
C ILE A 274 -0.65 -17.57 17.44
N THR A 275 0.41 -18.32 17.72
CA THR A 275 1.16 -19.07 16.71
C THR A 275 0.27 -20.11 16.02
N ASN A 276 -0.47 -20.91 16.80
CA ASN A 276 -1.39 -21.91 16.26
C ASN A 276 -2.52 -21.27 15.43
N ASP A 277 -2.99 -20.10 15.85
CA ASP A 277 -4.03 -19.36 15.14
C ASP A 277 -3.51 -18.79 13.80
N CYS A 278 -2.24 -18.41 13.68
CA CYS A 278 -1.65 -17.98 12.40
C CYS A 278 -1.69 -19.09 11.33
N PHE A 279 -1.60 -20.36 11.72
CA PHE A 279 -1.67 -21.49 10.77
C PHE A 279 -3.10 -21.91 10.40
N LYS A 280 -4.12 -21.30 10.98
CA LYS A 280 -5.51 -21.58 10.62
C LYS A 280 -5.87 -20.84 9.35
N GLN A 281 -6.43 -21.56 8.37
CA GLN A 281 -6.91 -21.02 7.10
C GLN A 281 -7.86 -19.82 7.24
N ALA A 282 -8.61 -19.74 8.35
CA ALA A 282 -9.52 -18.63 8.60
C ALA A 282 -8.83 -17.27 8.82
N ASN A 283 -7.55 -17.28 9.19
CA ASN A 283 -6.74 -16.09 9.47
C ASN A 283 -5.79 -15.71 8.31
N TRP A 284 -5.87 -16.43 7.19
CA TRP A 284 -5.11 -16.12 5.99
C TRP A 284 -5.83 -15.04 5.17
N PHE A 285 -5.05 -14.18 4.53
CA PHE A 285 -5.44 -13.05 3.68
C PHE A 285 -4.82 -13.20 2.30
#